data_AF-A0A5N7A1A7-F1
#
_entry.id   AF-A0A5N7A1A7-F1
#
_cell.length_a   1.000
_cell.length_b   1.000
_cell.length_c   1.000
_cell.angle_alpha   90.00
_cell.angle_beta   90.00
_cell.angle_gamma   90.00
#
_symmetry.space_group_name_H-M   'P 1'
#
loop_
_entity.id
_entity.type
_entity.pdbx_description
1 polymer ?
#
loop_
_entity_poly.entity_id
_entity_poly.type
_entity_poly.pdbx_seq_one_letter_code
_entity_poly.pdbx_strand_id
1 'polypeptide(L)'
;MEVLASCLLLTLFGLPEQVHNWSVHVTGMIALIESLDAEVLRSVPSVRYLQAVAAHLDISAFSLNRPEASQHKWLAWGICPWRGNTATIDESTEFTTFEISSGYPESLVTVVALISAVIEGQIDDYVAAYINDIHQEIHQTQEQRLAEYGSPQQTEFYWTLRMHAIIAGWEPPMVPPRISSTLSLALTTAWEIIRKAAHIYLSRGGFATSIYIPIAPQRQRLNQRYVREMIVGLQSLIALAEEQEITIANAMIWPMTVIGNEVCNDYALQAELVSMFERLHRYFRIAHLIQVLDLFKELWQRFTMSNAMLASPQSPRELSLQLLAAEKNLSVPLF
;
A
#
# COMPACT_ATOMS: atom_id res chain seq x y z
N MET A 1 12.55 -24.47 6.17
CA MET A 1 11.46 -23.81 6.93
C MET A 1 11.98 -22.94 8.05
N GLU A 2 12.73 -23.50 9.00
CA GLU A 2 13.27 -22.76 10.15
C GLU A 2 14.14 -21.57 9.74
N VAL A 3 14.94 -21.69 8.68
CA VAL A 3 15.74 -20.58 8.12
C VAL A 3 14.86 -19.46 7.59
N LEU A 4 13.79 -19.77 6.84
CA LEU A 4 12.88 -18.76 6.29
C LEU A 4 12.05 -18.08 7.38
N ALA A 5 11.61 -18.83 8.38
CA ALA A 5 10.93 -18.28 9.54
C ALA A 5 11.88 -17.38 10.36
N SER A 6 13.14 -17.80 10.53
CA SER A 6 14.18 -16.98 11.18
C SER A 6 14.50 -15.73 10.37
N CYS A 7 14.56 -15.82 9.04
CA CYS A 7 14.73 -14.65 8.17
C CYS A 7 13.52 -13.71 8.26
N LEU A 8 12.29 -14.23 8.27
CA LEU A 8 11.09 -13.43 8.47
C LEU A 8 11.13 -12.70 9.82
N LEU A 9 11.45 -13.42 10.90
CA LEU A 9 11.64 -12.83 12.21
C LEU A 9 12.75 -11.78 12.19
N LEU A 10 13.87 -12.01 11.51
CA LEU A 10 14.94 -11.03 11.38
C LEU A 10 14.52 -9.81 10.55
N THR A 11 13.65 -9.94 9.55
CA THR A 11 13.11 -8.80 8.80
C THR A 11 12.11 -8.00 9.64
N LEU A 12 11.34 -8.68 10.52
CA LEU A 12 10.35 -8.06 11.41
C LEU A 12 10.93 -7.53 12.74
N PHE A 13 12.04 -8.08 13.22
CA PHE A 13 12.68 -7.74 14.51
C PHE A 13 14.06 -7.13 14.36
N GLY A 14 14.68 -7.23 13.18
CA GLY A 14 15.95 -6.58 12.83
C GLY A 14 15.80 -5.11 12.46
N LEU A 15 14.81 -4.44 13.04
CA LEU A 15 14.51 -3.02 12.84
C LEU A 15 14.99 -2.17 14.03
N PRO A 16 16.30 -2.08 14.34
CA PRO A 16 16.81 -0.96 15.11
C PRO A 16 16.43 0.36 14.43
N GLU A 17 16.22 1.40 15.23
CA GLU A 17 15.88 2.77 14.81
C GLU A 17 16.83 3.37 13.73
N GLN A 18 17.96 2.71 13.44
CA GLN A 18 19.05 3.18 12.58
C GLN A 18 19.51 2.17 11.51
N VAL A 19 18.89 0.99 11.35
CA VAL A 19 19.37 0.00 10.37
C VAL A 19 18.50 0.00 9.11
N HIS A 20 19.13 0.36 7.99
CA HIS A 20 18.50 0.58 6.68
C HIS A 20 18.47 -0.67 5.78
N ASN A 21 18.61 -1.87 6.36
CA ASN A 21 18.90 -3.11 5.61
C ASN A 21 17.70 -4.08 5.54
N TRP A 22 16.51 -3.70 5.99
CA TRP A 22 15.35 -4.61 6.02
C TRP A 22 15.00 -5.15 4.62
N SER A 23 15.11 -4.33 3.58
CA SER A 23 14.84 -4.71 2.19
C SER A 23 15.92 -5.62 1.58
N VAL A 24 17.17 -5.56 2.07
CA VAL A 24 18.21 -6.55 1.77
C VAL A 24 17.78 -7.93 2.28
N HIS A 25 17.21 -7.98 3.49
CA HIS A 25 16.70 -9.23 4.06
C HIS A 25 15.51 -9.78 3.27
N VAL A 26 14.60 -8.91 2.79
CA VAL A 26 13.52 -9.31 1.87
C VAL A 26 14.09 -9.91 0.59
N THR A 27 15.09 -9.27 -0.01
CA THR A 27 15.77 -9.79 -1.21
C THR A 27 16.41 -11.17 -0.96
N GLY A 28 17.06 -11.35 0.19
CA GLY A 28 17.60 -12.64 0.60
C GLY A 28 16.53 -13.71 0.82
N MET A 29 15.39 -13.35 1.42
CA MET A 29 14.24 -14.25 1.59
C MET A 29 13.68 -14.69 0.23
N ILE A 30 13.53 -13.77 -0.71
CA ILE A 30 13.08 -14.06 -2.07
C ILE A 30 14.04 -15.05 -2.75
N ALA A 31 15.35 -14.78 -2.72
CA ALA A 31 16.34 -15.67 -3.32
C ALA A 31 16.32 -17.07 -2.69
N LEU A 32 16.13 -17.16 -1.37
CA LEU A 32 15.99 -18.45 -0.69
C LEU A 32 14.72 -19.18 -1.14
N ILE A 33 13.58 -18.50 -1.27
CA ILE A 33 12.33 -19.08 -1.76
C ILE A 33 12.50 -19.61 -3.19
N GLU A 34 13.15 -18.84 -4.07
CA GLU A 34 13.42 -19.25 -5.46
C GLU A 34 14.38 -20.43 -5.57
N SER A 35 15.21 -20.67 -4.55
CA SER A 35 16.10 -21.84 -4.48
C SER A 35 15.41 -23.12 -4.00
N LEU A 36 14.17 -23.03 -3.51
CA LEU A 36 13.41 -24.21 -3.07
C LEU A 36 12.85 -24.99 -4.26
N ASP A 37 12.63 -26.29 -4.04
CA ASP A 37 11.91 -27.13 -4.99
C ASP A 37 10.45 -26.65 -5.17
N ALA A 38 10.00 -26.59 -6.42
CA ALA A 38 8.64 -26.23 -6.81
C ALA A 38 7.57 -27.17 -6.23
N GLU A 39 7.91 -28.41 -5.87
CA GLU A 39 7.00 -29.31 -5.15
C GLU A 39 6.81 -28.91 -3.68
N VAL A 40 7.85 -28.41 -3.02
CA VAL A 40 7.81 -27.93 -1.63
C VAL A 40 6.99 -26.64 -1.53
N LEU A 41 7.11 -25.76 -2.52
CA LEU A 41 6.33 -24.53 -2.63
C LEU A 41 4.82 -24.78 -2.71
N ARG A 42 4.41 -25.87 -3.38
CA ARG A 42 2.99 -26.22 -3.59
C ARG A 42 2.38 -27.04 -2.46
N SER A 43 3.17 -27.86 -1.77
CA SER A 43 2.66 -28.84 -0.80
C SER A 43 2.66 -28.38 0.66
N VAL A 44 3.34 -27.28 1.00
CA VAL A 44 3.56 -26.86 2.39
C VAL A 44 2.91 -25.49 2.66
N PRO A 45 1.80 -25.41 3.44
CA PRO A 45 1.07 -24.16 3.69
C PRO A 45 1.91 -23.04 4.31
N SER A 46 2.85 -23.38 5.20
CA SER A 46 3.77 -22.40 5.79
C SER A 46 4.74 -21.82 4.77
N VAL A 47 5.06 -22.53 3.68
CA VAL A 47 5.88 -21.98 2.59
C VAL A 47 5.09 -20.95 1.81
N ARG A 48 3.81 -21.23 1.49
CA ARG A 48 2.91 -20.25 0.85
C ARG A 48 2.77 -18.98 1.69
N TYR A 49 2.62 -19.12 3.01
CA TYR A 49 2.59 -17.97 3.92
C TYR A 49 3.87 -17.13 3.82
N LEU A 50 5.04 -17.77 3.94
CA LEU A 50 6.33 -17.08 3.83
C LEU A 50 6.53 -16.43 2.46
N GLN A 51 6.05 -17.07 1.40
CA GLN A 51 6.06 -16.54 0.04
C GLN A 51 5.19 -15.28 -0.09
N ALA A 52 3.97 -15.31 0.44
CA ALA A 52 3.07 -14.16 0.45
C ALA A 52 3.66 -13.00 1.26
N VAL A 53 4.24 -13.28 2.44
CA VAL A 53 4.87 -12.23 3.25
C VAL A 53 6.09 -11.65 2.54
N ALA A 54 7.02 -12.46 2.02
CA ALA A 54 8.18 -11.95 1.29
C ALA A 54 7.77 -11.09 0.08
N ALA A 55 6.77 -11.54 -0.67
CA ALA A 55 6.21 -10.82 -1.80
C ALA A 55 5.52 -9.50 -1.40
N HIS A 56 4.82 -9.48 -0.26
CA HIS A 56 4.18 -8.28 0.27
C HIS A 56 5.22 -7.23 0.70
N LEU A 57 6.27 -7.67 1.40
CA LEU A 57 7.38 -6.79 1.83
C LEU A 57 8.18 -6.24 0.63
N ASP A 58 8.11 -6.89 -0.52
CA ASP A 58 8.74 -6.44 -1.77
C ASP A 58 7.93 -5.36 -2.52
N ILE A 59 6.67 -5.12 -2.16
CA ILE A 59 5.86 -4.09 -2.81
C ILE A 59 6.39 -2.71 -2.39
N SER A 60 6.96 -1.98 -3.35
CA SER A 60 7.59 -0.68 -3.10
C SER A 60 6.62 0.39 -2.58
N ALA A 61 5.34 0.35 -2.95
CA ALA A 61 4.32 1.25 -2.42
C ALA A 61 4.22 1.21 -0.88
N PHE A 62 4.60 0.10 -0.23
CA PHE A 62 4.64 -0.04 1.23
C PHE A 62 6.00 0.34 1.83
N SER A 63 6.78 1.20 1.16
CA SER A 63 8.08 1.64 1.66
C SER A 63 8.42 3.07 1.27
N LEU A 64 9.31 3.69 2.04
CA LEU A 64 9.99 4.93 1.71
C LEU A 64 11.50 4.67 1.61
N ASN A 65 12.12 5.21 0.56
CA ASN A 65 13.58 5.16 0.34
C ASN A 65 14.16 3.75 0.57
N ARG A 66 13.59 2.77 -0.13
CA ARG A 66 14.13 1.42 -0.23
C ARG A 66 15.41 1.45 -1.10
N PRO A 67 16.53 0.88 -0.62
CA PRO A 67 17.78 0.79 -1.40
C PRO A 67 17.68 -0.06 -2.66
N GLU A 68 17.01 -1.21 -2.60
CA GLU A 68 16.84 -2.13 -3.73
C GLU A 68 15.57 -1.80 -4.54
N ALA A 69 15.59 -2.05 -5.84
CA ALA A 69 14.37 -2.00 -6.65
C ALA A 69 13.43 -3.17 -6.31
N SER A 70 12.11 -2.93 -6.38
CA SER A 70 11.08 -3.97 -6.29
C SER A 70 11.33 -5.08 -7.31
N GLN A 71 11.18 -6.34 -6.90
CA GLN A 71 11.20 -7.48 -7.81
C GLN A 71 9.80 -7.91 -8.24
N HIS A 72 8.77 -7.20 -7.79
CA HIS A 72 7.35 -7.41 -8.10
C HIS A 72 6.88 -8.85 -7.86
N LYS A 73 7.44 -9.54 -6.85
CA LYS A 73 7.19 -10.97 -6.64
C LYS A 73 5.75 -11.31 -6.32
N TRP A 74 4.97 -10.36 -5.78
CA TRP A 74 3.53 -10.55 -5.56
C TRP A 74 2.79 -10.87 -6.85
N LEU A 75 3.10 -10.13 -7.92
CA LEU A 75 2.51 -10.33 -9.24
C LEU A 75 3.17 -11.50 -9.97
N ALA A 76 4.50 -11.59 -9.95
CA ALA A 76 5.25 -12.62 -10.66
C ALA A 76 4.97 -14.05 -10.15
N TRP A 77 4.76 -14.22 -8.85
CA TRP A 77 4.40 -15.52 -8.26
C TRP A 77 2.90 -15.80 -8.26
N GLY A 78 2.07 -14.82 -8.64
CA GLY A 78 0.61 -14.97 -8.69
C GLY A 78 0.00 -15.33 -7.34
N ILE A 79 0.38 -14.63 -6.27
CA ILE A 79 -0.04 -14.95 -4.88
C ILE A 79 -1.57 -14.99 -4.74
N CYS A 80 -2.24 -13.99 -5.33
CA CYS A 80 -3.70 -13.88 -5.36
C CYS A 80 -4.15 -13.50 -6.78
N PRO A 81 -4.37 -14.49 -7.66
CA PRO A 81 -4.79 -14.27 -9.03
C PRO A 81 -6.27 -13.85 -9.09
N TRP A 82 -6.59 -12.87 -9.93
CA TRP A 82 -7.94 -12.32 -10.09
C TRP A 82 -8.87 -13.25 -10.86
N ARG A 83 -8.33 -14.08 -11.78
CA ARG A 83 -9.05 -15.19 -12.42
C ARG A 83 -8.49 -16.56 -12.01
N GLY A 84 -9.41 -17.42 -11.56
CA GLY A 84 -9.46 -18.87 -11.75
C GLY A 84 -8.21 -19.70 -11.45
N ASN A 85 -8.13 -20.29 -10.25
CA ASN A 85 -8.14 -21.74 -10.03
C ASN A 85 -8.11 -22.04 -8.51
N THR A 86 -9.19 -21.72 -7.79
CA THR A 86 -9.42 -22.29 -6.44
C THR A 86 -9.86 -23.76 -6.52
N ALA A 87 -9.54 -24.50 -7.58
CA ALA A 87 -9.73 -25.94 -7.63
C ALA A 87 -8.85 -26.72 -6.61
N THR A 88 -8.04 -26.03 -5.79
CA THR A 88 -7.22 -26.64 -4.73
C THR A 88 -7.18 -25.88 -3.41
N ILE A 89 -7.94 -24.79 -3.28
CA ILE A 89 -8.19 -24.19 -1.97
C ILE A 89 -9.70 -24.28 -1.85
N ASP A 90 -10.17 -25.10 -0.92
CA ASP A 90 -11.58 -25.13 -0.53
C ASP A 90 -12.15 -23.71 -0.59
N GLU A 91 -13.43 -23.59 -0.92
CA GLU A 91 -14.26 -22.41 -0.67
C GLU A 91 -14.34 -22.14 0.85
N SER A 92 -13.20 -22.11 1.55
CA SER A 92 -13.09 -21.76 2.93
C SER A 92 -13.42 -20.29 2.99
N THR A 93 -14.59 -20.01 3.53
CA THR A 93 -15.05 -18.71 4.04
C THR A 93 -14.17 -18.23 5.20
N GLU A 94 -12.86 -18.51 5.15
CA GLU A 94 -11.87 -18.32 6.19
C GLU A 94 -10.72 -17.48 5.65
N PHE A 95 -10.17 -16.61 6.50
CA PHE A 95 -9.00 -15.80 6.15
C PHE A 95 -7.75 -16.66 5.97
N THR A 96 -6.89 -16.27 5.03
CA THR A 96 -5.58 -16.90 4.88
C THR A 96 -4.68 -16.51 6.06
N THR A 97 -3.62 -17.30 6.32
CA THR A 97 -2.63 -16.95 7.35
C THR A 97 -1.99 -15.58 7.11
N PHE A 98 -1.84 -15.20 5.83
CA PHE A 98 -1.37 -13.87 5.47
C PHE A 98 -2.34 -12.80 5.97
N GLU A 99 -3.62 -12.90 5.61
CA GLU A 99 -4.66 -11.92 5.97
C GLU A 99 -4.83 -11.78 7.48
N ILE A 100 -4.75 -12.90 8.22
CA ILE A 100 -4.77 -12.90 9.70
C ILE A 100 -3.59 -12.11 10.27
N SER A 101 -2.40 -12.28 9.70
CA SER A 101 -1.17 -11.67 10.22
C SER A 101 -0.97 -10.21 9.81
N SER A 102 -1.40 -9.84 8.60
CA SER A 102 -1.17 -8.52 8.03
C SER A 102 -2.36 -7.58 8.25
N GLY A 103 -3.57 -8.12 8.36
CA GLY A 103 -4.81 -7.35 8.34
C GLY A 103 -5.24 -6.90 6.94
N TYR A 104 -4.44 -7.18 5.92
CA TYR A 104 -4.74 -6.86 4.52
C TYR A 104 -5.41 -8.04 3.82
N PRO A 105 -6.51 -7.81 3.07
CA PRO A 105 -7.06 -8.83 2.21
C PRO A 105 -6.15 -8.99 0.99
N GLU A 106 -5.85 -10.23 0.60
CA GLU A 106 -4.88 -10.51 -0.47
C GLU A 106 -5.27 -9.83 -1.80
N SER A 107 -6.57 -9.76 -2.09
CA SER A 107 -7.09 -9.09 -3.30
C SER A 107 -6.76 -7.61 -3.35
N LEU A 108 -6.77 -6.91 -2.20
CA LEU A 108 -6.43 -5.49 -2.13
C LEU A 108 -4.92 -5.28 -2.20
N VAL A 109 -4.12 -6.20 -1.63
CA VAL A 109 -2.66 -6.19 -1.81
C VAL A 109 -2.31 -6.36 -3.29
N THR A 110 -3.02 -7.23 -4.03
CA THR A 110 -2.88 -7.34 -5.49
C THR A 110 -3.15 -6.01 -6.19
N VAL A 111 -4.22 -5.30 -5.81
CA VAL A 111 -4.52 -3.96 -6.37
C VAL A 111 -3.38 -2.97 -6.07
N VAL A 112 -2.86 -2.94 -4.84
CA VAL A 112 -1.73 -2.05 -4.50
C VAL A 112 -0.46 -2.44 -5.26
N ALA A 113 -0.17 -3.73 -5.43
CA ALA A 113 0.97 -4.20 -6.21
C ALA A 113 0.89 -3.77 -7.68
N LEU A 114 -0.31 -3.81 -8.28
CA LEU A 114 -0.55 -3.31 -9.64
C LEU A 114 -0.38 -1.79 -9.73
N ILE A 115 -0.88 -1.04 -8.74
CA ILE A 115 -0.66 0.41 -8.67
C ILE A 115 0.84 0.72 -8.60
N SER A 116 1.58 -0.03 -7.79
CA SER A 116 3.03 0.09 -7.66
C SER A 116 3.73 -0.08 -9.02
N ALA A 117 3.43 -1.18 -9.72
CA ALA A 117 3.98 -1.46 -11.04
C ALA A 117 3.67 -0.35 -12.06
N VAL A 118 2.44 0.20 -12.04
CA VAL A 118 2.03 1.29 -12.93
C VAL A 118 2.80 2.58 -12.63
N ILE A 119 2.95 2.97 -11.36
CA ILE A 119 3.69 4.19 -10.95
C ILE A 119 5.19 4.07 -11.26
N GLU A 120 5.76 2.88 -11.13
CA GLU A 120 7.17 2.61 -11.42
C GLU A 120 7.46 2.44 -12.92
N GLY A 121 6.43 2.47 -13.77
CA GLY A 121 6.56 2.25 -15.21
C GLY A 121 6.94 0.81 -15.58
N GLN A 122 6.75 -0.15 -14.67
CA GLN A 122 7.08 -1.57 -14.83
C GLN A 122 5.85 -2.36 -15.30
N ILE A 123 5.37 -2.04 -16.50
CA ILE A 123 4.21 -2.70 -17.12
C ILE A 123 4.70 -3.59 -18.24
N ASP A 124 4.93 -4.87 -17.92
CA ASP A 124 5.21 -5.90 -18.92
C ASP A 124 3.90 -6.47 -19.52
N ASP A 125 4.02 -7.36 -20.50
CA ASP A 125 2.87 -7.98 -21.17
C ASP A 125 1.96 -8.74 -20.19
N TYR A 126 2.52 -9.32 -19.12
CA TYR A 126 1.77 -10.06 -18.12
C TYR A 126 0.93 -9.12 -17.25
N VAL A 127 1.54 -8.06 -16.70
CA VAL A 127 0.86 -7.04 -15.91
C VAL A 127 -0.20 -6.33 -16.75
N ALA A 128 0.12 -5.99 -18.00
CA ALA A 128 -0.81 -5.39 -18.95
C ALA A 128 -2.03 -6.28 -19.20
N ALA A 129 -1.82 -7.57 -19.51
CA ALA A 129 -2.91 -8.52 -19.69
C ALA A 129 -3.76 -8.63 -18.43
N TYR A 130 -3.12 -8.73 -17.28
CA TYR A 130 -3.80 -8.88 -16.00
C TYR A 130 -4.67 -7.66 -15.64
N ILE A 131 -4.17 -6.42 -15.80
CA ILE A 131 -4.97 -5.20 -15.61
C ILE A 131 -6.17 -5.17 -16.57
N ASN A 132 -5.96 -5.58 -17.82
CA ASN A 132 -7.03 -5.58 -18.81
C ASN A 132 -8.12 -6.61 -18.47
N ASP A 133 -7.74 -7.80 -18.02
CA ASP A 133 -8.68 -8.85 -17.62
C ASP A 133 -9.57 -8.41 -16.44
N ILE A 134 -8.97 -7.80 -15.43
CA ILE A 134 -9.67 -7.23 -14.27
C ILE A 134 -10.65 -6.14 -14.71
N HIS A 135 -10.16 -5.20 -15.53
CA HIS A 135 -10.96 -4.07 -15.98
C HIS A 135 -12.16 -4.52 -16.83
N GLN A 136 -11.96 -5.48 -17.72
CA GLN A 136 -13.04 -6.04 -18.54
C GLN A 136 -14.12 -6.70 -17.69
N GLU A 137 -13.75 -7.34 -16.57
CA GLU A 137 -14.69 -7.97 -15.66
C GLU A 137 -15.57 -6.95 -14.92
N ILE A 138 -14.95 -5.89 -14.41
CA ILE A 138 -15.67 -4.79 -13.74
C ILE A 138 -16.62 -4.07 -14.73
N HIS A 139 -16.23 -4.01 -16.01
CA HIS A 139 -16.98 -3.30 -17.06
C HIS A 139 -17.64 -4.21 -18.11
N GLN A 140 -18.05 -5.43 -17.74
CA GLN A 140 -18.70 -6.41 -18.63
C GLN A 140 -19.87 -5.85 -19.45
N THR A 141 -20.47 -4.71 -19.04
CA THR A 141 -21.62 -4.09 -19.70
C THR A 141 -21.28 -2.96 -20.70
N GLN A 142 -20.03 -2.50 -20.85
CA GLN A 142 -19.74 -1.26 -21.59
C GLN A 142 -18.76 -1.37 -22.78
N GLU A 143 -17.92 -2.41 -22.87
CA GLU A 143 -16.84 -2.47 -23.88
C GLU A 143 -17.20 -3.14 -25.23
N GLN A 144 -18.40 -3.68 -25.42
CA GLN A 144 -18.84 -4.14 -26.76
C GLN A 144 -18.92 -3.02 -27.82
N ARG A 145 -18.79 -1.73 -27.44
CA ARG A 145 -18.85 -0.57 -28.35
C ARG A 145 -17.51 0.09 -28.66
N LEU A 146 -16.40 -0.30 -28.02
CA LEU A 146 -15.10 0.38 -28.19
C LEU A 146 -14.05 -0.42 -28.97
N ALA A 147 -14.36 -1.66 -29.36
CA ALA A 147 -13.47 -2.51 -30.15
C ALA A 147 -13.23 -2.05 -31.61
N GLU A 148 -13.86 -0.96 -32.06
CA GLU A 148 -13.72 -0.42 -33.43
C GLU A 148 -12.65 0.67 -33.60
N TYR A 149 -12.02 1.16 -32.51
CA TYR A 149 -10.95 2.14 -32.61
C TYR A 149 -9.62 1.49 -32.23
N GLY A 150 -8.67 1.50 -33.18
CA GLY A 150 -7.40 0.78 -33.14
C GLY A 150 -6.62 0.91 -31.82
N SER A 151 -5.75 -0.07 -31.60
CA SER A 151 -4.87 -0.19 -30.42
C SER A 151 -4.30 1.16 -29.98
N PRO A 152 -4.79 1.73 -28.86
CA PRO A 152 -4.25 3.00 -28.37
C PRO A 152 -2.79 2.79 -27.99
N GLN A 153 -1.93 3.74 -28.35
CA GLN A 153 -0.60 3.83 -27.76
C GLN A 153 -0.78 3.86 -26.24
N GLN A 154 -0.35 2.80 -25.56
CA GLN A 154 -0.56 2.59 -24.13
C GLN A 154 0.31 3.58 -23.35
N THR A 155 -0.25 4.76 -23.07
CA THR A 155 0.42 5.80 -22.27
C THR A 155 0.24 5.53 -20.78
N GLU A 156 1.10 6.10 -19.94
CA GLU A 156 0.95 6.08 -18.47
C GLU A 156 -0.47 6.51 -18.02
N PHE A 157 -1.06 7.48 -18.72
CA PHE A 157 -2.43 7.94 -18.51
C PHE A 157 -3.48 6.84 -18.71
N TYR A 158 -3.31 5.99 -19.72
CA TYR A 158 -4.23 4.87 -20.01
C TYR A 158 -4.27 3.88 -18.84
N TRP A 159 -3.09 3.48 -18.33
CA TRP A 159 -2.98 2.54 -17.22
C TRP A 159 -3.50 3.13 -15.91
N THR A 160 -3.19 4.40 -15.66
CA THR A 160 -3.69 5.14 -14.49
C THR A 160 -5.22 5.20 -14.48
N LEU A 161 -5.84 5.45 -15.63
CA LEU A 161 -7.29 5.49 -15.74
C LEU A 161 -7.93 4.13 -15.45
N ARG A 162 -7.39 3.04 -16.03
CA ARG A 162 -7.88 1.68 -15.78
C ARG A 162 -7.73 1.28 -14.32
N MET A 163 -6.59 1.58 -13.71
CA MET A 163 -6.38 1.28 -12.28
C MET A 163 -7.36 2.05 -11.40
N HIS A 164 -7.70 3.30 -11.73
CA HIS A 164 -8.76 4.01 -11.02
C HIS A 164 -10.12 3.30 -11.10
N ALA A 165 -10.45 2.71 -12.25
CA ALA A 165 -11.67 1.94 -12.39
C ALA A 165 -11.63 0.64 -11.58
N ILE A 166 -10.48 -0.04 -11.55
CA ILE A 166 -10.24 -1.24 -10.75
C ILE A 166 -10.42 -0.98 -9.26
N ILE A 167 -9.80 0.08 -8.72
CA ILE A 167 -9.94 0.41 -7.29
C ILE A 167 -11.38 0.81 -6.94
N ALA A 168 -12.09 1.45 -7.88
CA ALA A 168 -13.49 1.84 -7.69
C ALA A 168 -14.45 0.64 -7.74
N GLY A 169 -14.15 -0.35 -8.58
CA GLY A 169 -14.93 -1.58 -8.72
C GLY A 169 -14.50 -2.73 -7.81
N TRP A 170 -13.49 -2.54 -6.95
CA TRP A 170 -13.09 -3.54 -5.96
C TRP A 170 -14.17 -3.70 -4.90
N GLU A 171 -14.54 -4.95 -4.63
CA GLU A 171 -15.47 -5.32 -3.57
C GLU A 171 -14.74 -6.03 -2.42
N PRO A 172 -15.07 -5.72 -1.16
CA PRO A 172 -14.44 -6.38 -0.02
C PRO A 172 -14.78 -7.87 0.02
N PRO A 173 -13.80 -8.74 0.38
CA PRO A 173 -14.07 -10.16 0.53
C PRO A 173 -15.07 -10.41 1.67
N MET A 174 -15.78 -11.53 1.59
CA MET A 174 -16.74 -11.91 2.62
C MET A 174 -16.03 -12.15 3.96
N VAL A 175 -16.50 -11.49 5.02
CA VAL A 175 -16.01 -11.73 6.38
C VAL A 175 -16.58 -13.05 6.89
N PRO A 176 -15.75 -13.95 7.44
CA PRO A 176 -16.21 -15.21 8.03
C PRO A 176 -17.33 -15.00 9.06
N PRO A 177 -18.43 -15.78 9.03
CA PRO A 177 -19.59 -15.55 9.91
C PRO A 177 -19.30 -15.77 11.41
N ARG A 178 -18.18 -16.43 11.73
CA ARG A 178 -17.70 -16.67 13.10
C ARG A 178 -17.07 -15.44 13.77
N ILE A 179 -16.84 -14.38 13.02
CA ILE A 179 -16.21 -13.16 13.53
C ILE A 179 -17.25 -12.25 14.19
N SER A 180 -16.88 -11.64 15.31
CA SER A 180 -17.77 -10.71 16.01
C SER A 180 -18.14 -9.52 15.12
N SER A 181 -19.34 -8.96 15.31
CA SER A 181 -19.77 -7.79 14.55
C SER A 181 -18.80 -6.61 14.67
N THR A 182 -18.21 -6.41 15.85
CA THR A 182 -17.23 -5.34 16.06
C THR A 182 -15.93 -5.56 15.28
N LEU A 183 -15.40 -6.78 15.28
CA LEU A 183 -14.20 -7.10 14.50
C LEU A 183 -14.49 -7.06 13.00
N SER A 184 -15.68 -7.50 12.57
CA SER A 184 -16.13 -7.37 11.19
C SER A 184 -16.20 -5.90 10.75
N LEU A 185 -16.73 -5.02 11.60
CA LEU A 185 -16.77 -3.58 11.35
C LEU A 185 -15.35 -2.98 11.27
N ALA A 186 -14.45 -3.37 12.19
CA ALA A 186 -13.07 -2.91 12.19
C ALA A 186 -12.33 -3.31 10.89
N LEU A 187 -12.45 -4.57 10.47
CA LEU A 187 -11.84 -5.08 9.24
C LEU A 187 -12.37 -4.38 8.00
N THR A 188 -13.68 -4.33 7.83
CA THR A 188 -14.30 -3.66 6.67
C THR A 188 -13.97 -2.17 6.61
N THR A 189 -13.90 -1.50 7.76
CA THR A 189 -13.46 -0.09 7.85
C THR A 189 -12.00 0.05 7.43
N ALA A 190 -11.11 -0.82 7.91
CA ALA A 190 -9.69 -0.79 7.56
C ALA A 190 -9.47 -1.03 6.05
N TRP A 191 -10.16 -2.01 5.47
CA TRP A 191 -10.05 -2.31 4.04
C TRP A 191 -10.55 -1.16 3.16
N GLU A 192 -11.64 -0.52 3.56
CA GLU A 192 -12.16 0.65 2.85
C GLU A 192 -11.20 1.85 2.94
N ILE A 193 -10.52 2.02 4.08
CA ILE A 193 -9.46 3.03 4.25
C ILE A 193 -8.28 2.73 3.32
N ILE A 194 -7.82 1.48 3.23
CA ILE A 194 -6.73 1.07 2.33
C ILE A 194 -7.13 1.29 0.87
N ARG A 195 -8.35 0.94 0.48
CA ARG A 195 -8.86 1.17 -0.88
C ARG A 195 -8.89 2.66 -1.24
N LYS A 196 -9.31 3.52 -0.32
CA LYS A 196 -9.24 4.99 -0.50
C LYS A 196 -7.81 5.51 -0.56
N ALA A 197 -6.92 4.98 0.28
CA ALA A 197 -5.50 5.29 0.22
C ALA A 197 -4.90 4.92 -1.14
N ALA A 198 -5.24 3.75 -1.68
CA ALA A 198 -4.82 3.31 -3.01
C ALA A 198 -5.27 4.27 -4.12
N HIS A 199 -6.51 4.78 -4.04
CA HIS A 199 -6.99 5.83 -4.95
C HIS A 199 -6.15 7.10 -4.88
N ILE A 200 -5.89 7.59 -3.67
CA ILE A 200 -5.14 8.84 -3.45
C ILE A 200 -3.69 8.67 -3.91
N TYR A 201 -3.05 7.57 -3.52
CA TYR A 201 -1.68 7.22 -3.87
C TYR A 201 -1.49 7.18 -5.39
N LEU A 202 -2.41 6.52 -6.11
CA LEU A 202 -2.41 6.50 -7.57
C LEU A 202 -2.62 7.91 -8.17
N SER A 203 -3.60 8.68 -7.67
CA SER A 203 -3.87 10.04 -8.18
C SER A 203 -2.70 11.02 -7.97
N ARG A 204 -1.87 10.80 -6.95
CA ARG A 204 -0.66 11.57 -6.68
C ARG A 204 0.54 11.10 -7.53
N GLY A 205 0.53 9.87 -8.04
CA GLY A 205 1.70 9.23 -8.67
C GLY A 205 2.70 8.70 -7.63
N GLY A 206 2.23 8.36 -6.44
CA GLY A 206 3.05 7.79 -5.38
C GLY A 206 3.87 8.80 -4.56
N PHE A 207 4.78 8.30 -3.71
CA PHE A 207 5.57 9.11 -2.78
C PHE A 207 6.78 9.80 -3.39
N ALA A 208 7.16 9.43 -4.63
CA ALA A 208 8.24 10.07 -5.37
C ALA A 208 7.80 11.39 -6.02
N THR A 209 6.51 11.52 -6.35
CA THR A 209 5.97 12.73 -6.97
C THR A 209 6.08 13.93 -6.04
N SER A 210 6.59 15.04 -6.59
CA SER A 210 6.68 16.30 -5.87
C SER A 210 5.31 16.80 -5.42
N ILE A 211 5.18 17.20 -4.16
CA ILE A 211 3.93 17.71 -3.59
C ILE A 211 3.45 19.01 -4.26
N TYR A 212 4.35 19.71 -4.96
CA TYR A 212 4.04 20.91 -5.73
C TYR A 212 3.36 20.61 -7.07
N ILE A 213 3.43 19.36 -7.55
CA ILE A 213 2.74 18.98 -8.79
C ILE A 213 1.24 19.00 -8.51
N PRO A 214 0.47 19.86 -9.22
CA PRO A 214 -0.95 19.98 -8.97
C PRO A 214 -1.71 18.75 -9.45
N ILE A 215 -2.65 18.28 -8.62
CA ILE A 215 -3.61 17.25 -9.02
C ILE A 215 -4.75 17.91 -9.79
N ALA A 216 -5.29 17.21 -10.80
CA ALA A 216 -6.48 17.65 -11.52
C ALA A 216 -7.64 18.00 -10.56
N PRO A 217 -8.36 19.13 -10.73
CA PRO A 217 -9.32 19.64 -9.74
C PRO A 217 -10.41 18.64 -9.33
N GLN A 218 -10.87 17.79 -10.26
CA GLN A 218 -11.85 16.74 -9.98
C GLN A 218 -11.29 15.69 -9.01
N ARG A 219 -10.06 15.24 -9.24
CA ARG A 219 -9.35 14.27 -8.38
C ARG A 219 -9.02 14.89 -7.03
N GLN A 220 -8.60 16.15 -6.99
CA GLN A 220 -8.33 16.86 -5.74
C GLN A 220 -9.54 16.90 -4.79
N ARG A 221 -10.74 17.22 -5.32
CA ARG A 221 -11.97 17.21 -4.51
C ARG A 221 -12.29 15.82 -3.96
N LEU A 222 -12.10 14.78 -4.77
CA LEU A 222 -12.30 13.40 -4.36
C LEU A 222 -11.30 12.99 -3.28
N ASN A 223 -10.01 13.29 -3.47
CA ASN A 223 -8.96 13.04 -2.48
C ASN A 223 -9.28 13.74 -1.15
N GLN A 224 -9.67 15.02 -1.16
CA GLN A 224 -10.05 15.75 0.05
C GLN A 224 -11.24 15.12 0.79
N ARG A 225 -12.22 14.61 0.05
CA ARG A 225 -13.34 13.86 0.63
C ARG A 225 -12.85 12.56 1.28
N TYR A 226 -12.06 11.78 0.55
CA TYR A 226 -11.51 10.53 1.05
C TYR A 226 -10.60 10.72 2.25
N VAL A 227 -9.73 11.73 2.27
CA VAL A 227 -8.90 12.07 3.43
C VAL A 227 -9.77 12.24 4.68
N ARG A 228 -10.83 13.06 4.62
CA ARG A 228 -11.71 13.27 5.78
C ARG A 228 -12.40 11.99 6.24
N GLU A 229 -12.93 11.21 5.30
CA GLU A 229 -13.56 9.92 5.61
C GLU A 229 -12.55 8.93 6.23
N MET A 230 -11.31 8.91 5.73
CA MET A 230 -10.25 8.04 6.25
C MET A 230 -9.79 8.46 7.64
N ILE A 231 -9.64 9.77 7.93
CA ILE A 231 -9.29 10.26 9.27
C ILE A 231 -10.34 9.79 10.30
N VAL A 232 -11.63 9.97 10.01
CA VAL A 232 -12.72 9.52 10.91
C VAL A 232 -12.68 8.00 11.11
N GLY A 233 -12.45 7.24 10.03
CA GLY A 233 -12.28 5.80 10.10
C GLY A 233 -11.10 5.40 10.98
N LEU A 234 -9.91 5.97 10.74
CA LEU A 234 -8.70 5.71 11.51
C LEU A 234 -8.87 6.06 13.00
N GLN A 235 -9.49 7.19 13.32
CA GLN A 235 -9.79 7.54 14.72
C GLN A 235 -10.67 6.50 15.40
N SER A 236 -11.68 5.97 14.68
CA SER A 236 -12.55 4.92 15.18
C SER A 236 -11.79 3.60 15.39
N LEU A 237 -10.90 3.26 14.46
CA LEU A 237 -10.04 2.08 14.56
C LEU A 237 -9.06 2.16 15.73
N ILE A 238 -8.46 3.33 15.96
CA ILE A 238 -7.58 3.56 17.12
C ILE A 238 -8.37 3.44 18.43
N ALA A 239 -9.58 3.98 18.49
CA ALA A 239 -10.45 3.84 19.66
C ALA A 239 -10.81 2.36 19.92
N LEU A 240 -11.15 1.60 18.88
CA LEU A 240 -11.40 0.15 19.00
C LEU A 240 -10.16 -0.61 19.47
N ALA A 241 -8.97 -0.22 19.01
CA ALA A 241 -7.72 -0.82 19.48
C ALA A 241 -7.46 -0.53 20.97
N GLU A 242 -7.68 0.71 21.41
CA GLU A 242 -7.47 1.14 22.80
C GLU A 242 -8.53 0.58 23.76
N GLU A 243 -9.79 0.46 23.35
CA GLU A 243 -10.91 0.05 24.19
C GLU A 243 -11.18 -1.46 24.18
N GLN A 244 -10.94 -2.13 23.04
CA GLN A 244 -11.32 -3.53 22.81
C GLN A 244 -10.15 -4.42 22.41
N GLU A 245 -8.92 -3.90 22.44
CA GLU A 245 -7.69 -4.64 22.08
C GLU A 245 -7.71 -5.21 20.65
N ILE A 246 -8.51 -4.63 19.75
CA ILE A 246 -8.55 -5.05 18.34
C ILE A 246 -7.33 -4.48 17.62
N THR A 247 -6.36 -5.34 17.33
CA THR A 247 -5.09 -4.92 16.72
C THR A 247 -5.13 -4.96 15.19
N ILE A 248 -5.13 -3.79 14.56
CA ILE A 248 -5.02 -3.63 13.09
C ILE A 248 -3.98 -2.56 12.73
N ALA A 249 -2.98 -2.37 13.60
CA ALA A 249 -1.95 -1.33 13.47
C ALA A 249 -1.20 -1.37 12.14
N ASN A 250 -0.82 -2.57 11.71
CA ASN A 250 -0.10 -2.84 10.46
C ASN A 250 -0.85 -2.26 9.25
N ALA A 251 -2.18 -2.40 9.24
CA ALA A 251 -3.04 -1.88 8.19
C ALA A 251 -3.22 -0.35 8.18
N MET A 252 -2.76 0.36 9.22
CA MET A 252 -3.00 1.81 9.38
C MET A 252 -1.81 2.69 8.95
N ILE A 253 -0.57 2.19 9.01
CA ILE A 253 0.63 3.01 8.75
C ILE A 253 0.64 3.54 7.32
N TRP A 254 0.45 2.67 6.33
CA TRP A 254 0.45 3.09 4.93
C TRP A 254 -0.68 4.10 4.60
N PRO A 255 -1.96 3.85 4.96
CA PRO A 255 -3.00 4.86 4.74
C PRO A 255 -2.74 6.20 5.43
N MET A 256 -2.24 6.20 6.67
CA MET A 256 -1.85 7.42 7.37
C MET A 256 -0.73 8.16 6.63
N THR A 257 0.20 7.42 6.03
CA THR A 257 1.28 7.99 5.23
C THR A 257 0.75 8.64 3.96
N VAL A 258 -0.20 7.98 3.28
CA VAL A 258 -0.89 8.55 2.11
C VAL A 258 -1.63 9.84 2.46
N ILE A 259 -2.35 9.88 3.59
CA ILE A 259 -3.03 11.09 4.06
C ILE A 259 -2.02 12.21 4.34
N GLY A 260 -0.94 11.91 5.06
CA GLY A 260 0.07 12.90 5.45
C GLY A 260 0.70 13.61 4.25
N ASN A 261 0.88 12.88 3.14
CA ASN A 261 1.37 13.44 1.89
C ASN A 261 0.36 14.40 1.22
N GLU A 262 -0.95 14.20 1.40
CA GLU A 262 -1.99 15.06 0.82
C GLU A 262 -2.32 16.31 1.63
N VAL A 263 -2.15 16.29 2.96
CA VAL A 263 -2.60 17.36 3.87
C VAL A 263 -1.57 18.49 4.07
N CYS A 264 -0.66 18.70 3.11
CA CYS A 264 0.42 19.68 3.23
C CYS A 264 -0.05 21.13 3.49
N ASN A 265 -1.28 21.50 3.10
CA ASN A 265 -1.82 22.85 3.25
C ASN A 265 -2.95 22.97 4.30
N ASP A 266 -3.25 21.91 5.06
CA ASP A 266 -4.35 21.89 6.03
C ASP A 266 -3.82 21.61 7.45
N TYR A 267 -3.55 22.67 8.20
CA TYR A 267 -2.98 22.59 9.55
C TYR A 267 -3.88 21.83 10.55
N ALA A 268 -5.20 21.87 10.37
CA ALA A 268 -6.12 21.16 11.25
C ALA A 268 -5.99 19.66 11.04
N LEU A 269 -5.99 19.20 9.78
CA LEU A 269 -5.79 17.79 9.45
C LEU A 269 -4.38 17.30 9.80
N GLN A 270 -3.36 18.15 9.65
CA GLN A 270 -2.00 17.84 10.12
C GLN A 270 -1.97 17.55 11.63
N ALA A 271 -2.61 18.41 12.43
CA ALA A 271 -2.68 18.23 13.89
C ALA A 271 -3.43 16.94 14.28
N GLU A 272 -4.54 16.64 13.59
CA GLU A 272 -5.27 15.38 13.78
C GLU A 272 -4.41 14.16 13.45
N LEU A 273 -3.67 14.20 12.33
CA LEU A 273 -2.79 13.11 11.93
C LEU A 273 -1.62 12.91 12.92
N VAL A 274 -1.01 14.00 13.40
CA VAL A 274 0.03 13.96 14.45
C VAL A 274 -0.48 13.27 15.70
N SER A 275 -1.66 13.67 16.19
CA SER A 275 -2.31 13.07 17.36
C SER A 275 -2.53 11.56 17.18
N MET A 276 -2.95 11.12 15.99
CA MET A 276 -3.12 9.70 15.69
C MET A 276 -1.80 8.93 15.69
N PHE A 277 -0.73 9.47 15.08
CA PHE A 277 0.60 8.84 15.11
C PHE A 277 1.11 8.68 16.54
N GLU A 278 0.96 9.72 17.38
CA GLU A 278 1.38 9.69 18.78
C GLU A 278 0.59 8.67 19.61
N ARG A 279 -0.74 8.57 19.39
CA ARG A 279 -1.58 7.54 20.05
C ARG A 279 -1.17 6.14 19.66
N LEU A 280 -1.01 5.87 18.36
CA LEU A 280 -0.58 4.57 17.86
C LEU A 280 0.81 4.19 18.37
N HIS A 281 1.76 5.15 18.39
CA HIS A 281 3.09 4.90 18.90
C HIS A 281 3.06 4.59 20.41
N ARG A 282 2.27 5.34 21.19
CA ARG A 282 2.11 5.08 22.63
C ARG A 282 1.54 3.69 22.90
N TYR A 283 0.58 3.26 22.09
CA TYR A 283 -0.13 1.99 22.28
C TYR A 283 0.68 0.79 21.77
N PHE A 284 1.15 0.82 20.52
CA PHE A 284 1.81 -0.30 19.85
C PHE A 284 3.34 -0.27 19.93
N ARG A 285 3.95 0.87 20.28
CA ARG A 285 5.41 1.06 20.35
C ARG A 285 6.15 0.75 19.05
N ILE A 286 5.51 0.99 17.91
CA ILE A 286 6.11 0.81 16.59
C ILE A 286 7.02 2.02 16.30
N ALA A 287 8.31 1.77 16.05
CA ALA A 287 9.31 2.81 15.82
C ALA A 287 9.08 3.60 14.51
N HIS A 288 8.66 2.91 13.44
CA HIS A 288 8.45 3.52 12.12
C HIS A 288 7.40 4.64 12.14
N LEU A 289 6.42 4.58 13.05
CA LEU A 289 5.41 5.63 13.22
C LEU A 289 6.07 7.00 13.50
N ILE A 290 7.12 7.02 14.33
CA ILE A 290 7.83 8.25 14.66
C ILE A 290 8.69 8.72 13.49
N GLN A 291 9.38 7.78 12.82
CA GLN A 291 10.19 8.12 11.63
C GLN A 291 9.33 8.75 10.52
N VAL A 292 8.16 8.18 10.24
CA VAL A 292 7.19 8.74 9.28
C VAL A 292 6.69 10.11 9.75
N LEU A 293 6.34 10.26 11.03
CA LEU A 293 5.88 11.53 11.59
C LEU A 293 6.93 12.64 11.48
N ASP A 294 8.20 12.32 11.72
CA ASP A 294 9.30 13.27 11.58
C ASP A 294 9.52 13.70 10.13
N LEU A 295 9.38 12.77 9.18
CA LEU A 295 9.38 13.08 7.75
C LEU A 295 8.21 14.01 7.37
N PHE A 296 7.01 13.81 7.94
CA PHE A 296 5.87 14.69 7.70
C PHE A 296 6.07 16.09 8.25
N LYS A 297 6.55 16.23 9.49
CA LYS A 297 6.84 17.54 10.08
C LYS A 297 7.81 18.34 9.21
N GLU A 298 8.86 17.68 8.72
CA GLU A 298 9.82 18.28 7.77
C GLU A 298 9.15 18.65 6.44
N LEU A 299 8.36 17.74 5.85
CA LEU A 299 7.65 17.97 4.58
C LEU A 299 6.75 19.19 4.66
N TRP A 300 5.90 19.26 5.68
CA TRP A 300 4.95 20.35 5.88
C TRP A 300 5.67 21.67 6.20
N GLN A 301 6.75 21.62 7.00
CA GLN A 301 7.57 22.80 7.30
C GLN A 301 8.19 23.37 6.02
N ARG A 302 8.83 22.53 5.19
CA ARG A 302 9.45 22.96 3.93
C ARG A 302 8.41 23.47 2.93
N PHE A 303 7.24 22.82 2.84
CA PHE A 303 6.14 23.29 2.01
C PHE A 303 5.68 24.71 2.40
N THR A 304 5.51 24.95 3.70
CA THR A 304 5.12 26.27 4.22
C THR A 304 6.19 27.32 3.97
N MET A 305 7.46 27.00 4.18
CA MET A 305 8.59 27.91 3.92
C MET A 305 8.71 28.26 2.42
N SER A 306 8.53 27.28 1.53
CA SER A 306 8.58 27.50 0.09
C SER A 306 7.40 28.31 -0.42
N ASN A 307 6.19 28.11 0.12
CA ASN A 307 5.04 28.96 -0.21
C ASN A 307 5.26 30.42 0.22
N ALA A 308 5.99 30.66 1.31
CA ALA A 308 6.40 32.00 1.71
C ALA A 308 7.50 32.59 0.81
N MET A 309 8.23 31.76 0.06
CA MET A 309 9.35 32.14 -0.83
C MET A 309 9.00 32.19 -2.33
N LEU A 310 7.73 32.00 -2.72
CA LEU A 310 7.21 32.08 -4.10
C LEU A 310 7.41 33.45 -4.81
N ALA A 311 8.17 34.37 -4.22
CA ALA A 311 8.65 35.61 -4.84
C ALA A 311 9.97 35.46 -5.64
N SER A 312 10.55 34.26 -5.73
CA SER A 312 11.82 34.00 -6.43
C SER A 312 11.64 33.16 -7.71
N PRO A 313 12.25 33.55 -8.86
CA PRO A 313 12.10 32.89 -10.16
C PRO A 313 12.95 31.61 -10.32
N GLN A 314 13.46 31.02 -9.24
CA GLN A 314 14.21 29.76 -9.33
C GLN A 314 13.24 28.58 -9.48
N SER A 315 13.62 27.59 -10.28
CA SER A 315 12.85 26.36 -10.51
C SER A 315 12.31 25.78 -9.20
N PRO A 316 11.05 25.30 -9.16
CA PRO A 316 10.51 24.73 -7.93
C PRO A 316 11.43 23.59 -7.49
N ARG A 317 12.02 23.71 -6.29
CA ARG A 317 12.75 22.60 -5.68
C ARG A 317 11.78 21.43 -5.57
N GLU A 318 12.14 20.29 -6.14
CA GLU A 318 11.36 19.07 -5.97
C GLU A 318 11.29 18.74 -4.48
N LEU A 319 10.07 18.45 -3.98
CA LEU A 319 9.84 18.10 -2.59
C LEU A 319 8.87 16.94 -2.58
N SER A 320 9.36 15.76 -2.21
CA SER A 320 8.54 14.55 -2.09
C SER A 320 8.96 13.77 -0.85
N LEU A 321 8.07 12.90 -0.37
CA LEU A 321 8.35 12.12 0.82
C LEU A 321 9.51 11.14 0.59
N GLN A 322 9.64 10.60 -0.63
CA GLN A 322 10.76 9.74 -1.02
C GLN A 322 12.10 10.49 -0.96
N LEU A 323 12.15 11.72 -1.48
CA LEU A 323 13.37 12.55 -1.45
C LEU A 323 13.78 12.89 -0.02
N LEU A 324 12.83 13.26 0.85
CA LEU A 324 13.12 13.55 2.25
C LEU A 324 13.64 12.33 3.02
N ALA A 325 13.06 11.16 2.76
CA ALA A 325 13.53 9.90 3.34
C ALA A 325 14.97 9.61 2.90
N ALA A 326 15.30 9.81 1.61
CA ALA A 326 16.65 9.69 1.08
C ALA A 326 17.64 10.69 1.69
N GLU A 327 17.25 11.97 1.84
CA GLU A 327 18.08 13.00 2.48
C GLU A 327 18.45 12.65 3.93
N LYS A 328 17.51 12.04 4.67
CA LYS A 328 17.74 11.59 6.04
C LYS A 328 18.35 10.18 6.12
N ASN A 329 18.64 9.56 4.98
CA ASN A 329 19.10 8.18 4.85
C ASN A 329 18.17 7.17 5.55
N LEU A 330 16.87 7.45 5.63
CA LEU A 330 15.90 6.60 6.31
C LEU A 330 15.23 5.69 5.30
N SER A 331 15.34 4.37 5.48
CA SER A 331 14.50 3.40 4.78
C SER A 331 13.39 2.96 5.71
N VAL A 332 12.14 3.27 5.37
CA VAL A 332 11.00 3.11 6.29
C VAL A 332 9.97 2.16 5.69
N PRO A 333 9.71 1.00 6.30
CA PRO A 333 8.58 0.15 5.92
C PRO A 333 7.25 0.75 6.42
N LEU A 334 6.20 0.61 5.61
CA LEU A 334 4.87 1.18 5.86
C LEU A 334 3.81 0.10 6.13
N PHE A 335 4.19 -1.02 6.74
CA PHE A 335 3.32 -2.15 7.03
C PHE A 335 3.35 -2.56 8.50
#